data_AF-A0A662DP42-F1
#
_entry.id   AF-A0A662DP42-F1
#
_cell.length_a   1.000
_cell.length_b   1.000
_cell.length_c   1.000
_cell.angle_alpha   90.00
_cell.angle_beta   90.00
_cell.angle_gamma   90.00
#
_symmetry.space_group_name_H-M   'P 1'
#
loop_
_entity.id
_entity.type
_entity.pdbx_description
1 polymer ?
#
loop_
_entity_poly.entity_id
_entity_poly.type
_entity_poly.pdbx_seq_one_letter_code
_entity_poly.pdbx_strand_id
1 'polypeptide(L)'
;MATFLAQLVFDSAVLFAFSIPLILVARHHKRNALARNFLIAGTIVAVLSTIILVSSERLVEMCFNARNEGCQDVGSTGFRILLMGGYIVVALIEAYLIAQD
;
A
#
# COMPACT_ATOMS: atom_id res chain seq x y z
N MET A 1 -10.98 -10.39 11.57
CA MET A 1 -9.70 -11.03 11.14
C MET A 1 -9.74 -11.46 9.69
N ALA A 2 -10.80 -12.14 9.23
CA ALA A 2 -10.92 -12.54 7.83
C ALA A 2 -10.88 -11.35 6.85
N THR A 3 -11.57 -10.25 7.16
CA THR A 3 -11.54 -9.00 6.37
C THR A 3 -10.15 -8.35 6.32
N PHE A 4 -9.45 -8.29 7.46
CA PHE A 4 -8.07 -7.82 7.53
C PHE A 4 -7.13 -8.62 6.63
N LEU A 5 -7.19 -9.96 6.71
CA LEU A 5 -6.35 -10.84 5.89
C LEU A 5 -6.67 -10.71 4.40
N ALA A 6 -7.94 -10.65 4.03
CA ALA A 6 -8.35 -10.46 2.65
C ALA A 6 -7.82 -9.13 2.09
N GLN A 7 -7.97 -8.05 2.85
CA GLN A 7 -7.51 -6.72 2.43
C GLN A 7 -5.98 -6.64 2.36
N LEU A 8 -5.28 -7.25 3.31
CA LEU A 8 -3.82 -7.30 3.31
C LEU A 8 -3.29 -8.03 2.09
N VAL A 9 -3.89 -9.18 1.75
CA VAL A 9 -3.52 -9.96 0.56
C VAL A 9 -3.80 -9.15 -0.71
N PHE A 10 -4.94 -8.49 -0.79
CA PHE A 10 -5.30 -7.64 -1.93
C PHE A 10 -4.33 -6.47 -2.11
N ASP A 11 -4.11 -5.67 -1.07
CA ASP A 11 -3.21 -4.51 -1.11
C ASP A 11 -1.77 -4.94 -1.44
N SER A 12 -1.32 -6.07 -0.88
CA SER A 12 0.00 -6.63 -1.19
C SER A 12 0.11 -7.08 -2.65
N ALA A 13 -0.92 -7.77 -3.17
CA ALA A 13 -0.95 -8.23 -4.55
C ALA A 13 -0.89 -7.06 -5.54
N VAL A 14 -1.63 -5.98 -5.26
CA VAL A 14 -1.62 -4.75 -6.07
C VAL A 14 -0.22 -4.13 -6.06
N LEU A 15 0.36 -3.89 -4.88
CA LEU A 15 1.67 -3.23 -4.77
C LEU A 15 2.77 -4.08 -5.40
N PHE A 16 2.73 -5.41 -5.27
CA PHE A 16 3.68 -6.30 -5.92
C PHE A 16 3.52 -6.31 -7.44
N ALA A 17 2.28 -6.33 -7.96
CA ALA A 17 2.04 -6.25 -9.41
C ALA A 17 2.65 -4.98 -10.03
N PHE A 18 2.48 -3.83 -9.37
CA PHE A 18 3.08 -2.56 -9.80
C PHE A 18 4.59 -2.47 -9.56
N SER A 19 5.15 -3.30 -8.69
CA SER A 19 6.60 -3.37 -8.46
C SER A 19 7.32 -4.27 -9.49
N ILE A 20 6.60 -5.08 -10.28
CA ILE A 20 7.22 -6.00 -11.26
C ILE A 20 8.13 -5.27 -12.25
N PRO A 21 7.73 -4.17 -12.91
CA PRO A 21 8.59 -3.46 -13.86
C PRO A 21 9.90 -3.00 -13.23
N LEU A 22 9.83 -2.40 -12.03
CA LEU A 22 11.01 -1.99 -11.26
C LEU A 22 11.90 -3.18 -10.91
N ILE A 23 11.33 -4.30 -10.47
CA ILE A 23 12.11 -5.50 -10.12
C ILE A 23 12.84 -6.06 -11.35
N LEU A 24 12.18 -6.10 -12.51
CA LEU A 24 12.77 -6.58 -13.75
C LEU A 24 13.93 -5.68 -14.21
N VAL A 25 13.71 -4.36 -14.25
CA VAL A 25 14.72 -3.38 -14.64
C VAL A 25 15.89 -3.38 -13.65
N ALA A 26 15.62 -3.33 -12.35
CA ALA A 26 16.65 -3.33 -11.32
C ALA A 26 17.51 -4.62 -11.36
N ARG A 27 16.92 -5.79 -11.61
CA ARG A 27 17.67 -7.04 -11.78
C ARG A 27 18.52 -7.04 -13.03
N HIS A 28 18.01 -6.51 -14.14
CA HIS A 28 18.79 -6.39 -15.39
C HIS A 28 20.05 -5.54 -15.18
N HIS A 29 19.95 -4.43 -14.45
CA HIS A 29 21.09 -3.56 -14.11
C HIS A 29 21.88 -4.02 -12.86
N LYS A 30 21.69 -5.28 -12.41
CA LYS A 30 22.36 -5.89 -11.23
C LYS A 30 22.13 -5.13 -9.90
N ARG A 31 21.11 -4.26 -9.81
CA ARG A 31 20.69 -3.53 -8.60
C ARG A 31 19.75 -4.38 -7.73
N ASN A 32 20.15 -5.59 -7.37
CA ASN A 32 19.33 -6.55 -6.62
C ASN A 32 18.93 -6.05 -5.22
N ALA A 33 19.77 -5.25 -4.57
CA ALA A 33 19.46 -4.65 -3.27
C ALA A 33 18.28 -3.67 -3.36
N LEU A 34 18.20 -2.90 -4.44
CA LEU A 34 17.11 -1.94 -4.68
C LEU A 34 15.77 -2.65 -4.88
N ALA A 35 15.75 -3.71 -5.70
CA ALA A 35 14.56 -4.54 -5.89
C ALA A 35 14.06 -5.14 -4.56
N ARG A 36 14.96 -5.63 -3.70
CA ARG A 36 14.62 -6.15 -2.37
C ARG A 36 14.07 -5.06 -1.45
N ASN A 37 14.68 -3.88 -1.42
CA ASN A 37 14.22 -2.77 -0.60
C ASN A 37 12.81 -2.32 -0.99
N PHE A 38 12.50 -2.29 -2.29
CA PHE A 38 11.15 -2.00 -2.78
C PHE A 38 10.14 -3.06 -2.35
N LEU A 39 10.45 -4.36 -2.44
CA LEU A 39 9.56 -5.41 -1.95
C LEU A 39 9.25 -5.27 -0.44
N ILE A 40 10.26 -4.93 0.36
CA ILE A 40 10.09 -4.68 1.80
C ILE A 40 9.20 -3.45 2.02
N ALA A 41 9.48 -2.35 1.32
CA ALA A 41 8.68 -1.13 1.40
C ALA A 41 7.22 -1.37 0.99
N GLY A 42 6.97 -2.11 -0.10
CA GLY A 42 5.62 -2.49 -0.54
C GLY A 42 4.87 -3.30 0.52
N THR A 43 5.56 -4.23 1.20
CA THR A 43 4.98 -4.98 2.31
C THR A 43 4.60 -4.07 3.47
N ILE A 44 5.47 -3.13 3.84
CA ILE A 44 5.21 -2.15 4.90
C ILE A 44 4.00 -1.28 4.55
N VAL A 45 3.93 -0.78 3.32
CA VAL A 45 2.81 0.04 2.84
C VAL A 45 1.50 -0.76 2.84
N ALA A 46 1.51 -2.03 2.41
CA ALA A 46 0.33 -2.89 2.47
C ALA A 46 -0.17 -3.07 3.91
N VAL A 47 0.75 -3.34 4.85
CA VAL A 47 0.42 -3.50 6.27
C VAL A 47 -0.15 -2.21 6.85
N LEU A 48 0.49 -1.06 6.61
CA LEU A 48 0.02 0.24 7.07
C LEU A 48 -1.36 0.58 6.50
N SER A 49 -1.57 0.40 5.20
CA SER A 49 -2.86 0.61 4.52
C SER A 49 -3.97 -0.24 5.16
N THR A 50 -3.69 -1.51 5.42
CA THR A 50 -4.63 -2.45 6.01
C THR A 50 -4.96 -2.08 7.46
N ILE A 51 -3.95 -1.71 8.26
CA ILE A 51 -4.14 -1.25 9.64
C ILE A 51 -5.04 -0.02 9.65
N ILE A 52 -4.77 0.96 8.78
CA ILE A 52 -5.53 2.20 8.70
C ILE A 52 -7.00 1.93 8.36
N LEU A 53 -7.26 1.06 7.39
CA LEU A 53 -8.63 0.67 7.06
C LEU A 53 -9.35 0.04 8.25
N VAL A 54 -8.75 -1.01 8.84
CA VAL A 54 -9.41 -1.78 9.90
C VAL A 54 -9.55 -0.99 11.19
N SER A 55 -8.56 -0.15 11.53
CA SER A 55 -8.67 0.78 12.65
C SER A 55 -9.80 1.78 12.44
N SER A 56 -9.95 2.29 11.22
CA SER A 56 -11.01 3.23 10.89
C SER A 56 -12.40 2.59 10.92
N GLU A 57 -12.57 1.41 10.30
CA GLU A 57 -13.81 0.63 10.35
C GLU A 57 -14.24 0.36 11.79
N ARG A 58 -13.30 -0.04 12.66
CA ARG A 58 -13.58 -0.25 14.09
C ARG A 58 -13.99 1.03 14.81
N LEU A 59 -13.36 2.17 14.50
CA LEU A 59 -13.75 3.45 15.08
C LEU A 59 -15.17 3.83 14.68
N VAL A 60 -15.51 3.66 13.40
CA VAL A 60 -16.86 3.91 12.88
C VAL A 60 -17.87 2.99 13.56
N GLU A 61 -17.57 1.70 13.69
CA GLU A 61 -18.43 0.72 14.37
C GLU A 61 -18.67 1.10 15.84
N MET A 62 -17.62 1.47 16.59
CA MET A 62 -17.75 1.94 17.98
C MET A 62 -18.59 3.22 18.08
N CYS A 63 -18.49 4.11 17.09
CA CYS A 63 -19.22 5.36 17.06
C CYS A 63 -20.71 5.18 16.72
N PHE A 64 -21.04 4.28 15.78
CA PHE A 64 -22.42 3.86 15.53
C PHE A 64 -23.04 3.20 16.76
N ASN A 65 -22.27 2.36 17.47
CA ASN A 65 -22.71 1.75 18.73
C ASN A 65 -22.99 2.80 19.83
N ALA A 66 -22.36 3.97 19.76
CA ALA A 66 -22.64 5.10 20.64
C ALA A 66 -23.85 5.95 20.22
N ARG A 67 -24.64 5.51 19.22
CA ARG A 67 -25.80 6.21 18.64
C ARG A 67 -25.48 7.59 18.03
N ASN A 68 -24.25 7.78 17.56
CA ASN A 68 -23.87 9.00 16.85
C ASN A 68 -23.93 8.75 15.34
N GLU A 69 -25.06 9.06 14.70
CA GLU A 69 -25.31 8.77 13.27
C GLU A 69 -24.45 9.62 12.32
N GLY A 70 -23.81 10.68 12.81
CA GLY A 70 -22.91 11.53 12.02
C GLY A 70 -21.50 10.95 11.81
N CYS A 71 -21.24 9.71 12.24
CA CYS A 71 -19.91 9.13 12.17
C CYS A 71 -19.58 8.60 10.78
N GLN A 72 -18.78 9.34 10.04
CA GLN A 72 -18.21 8.92 8.77
C GLN A 72 -16.69 8.86 8.85
N ASP A 73 -16.13 7.87 8.17
CA ASP A 73 -14.72 7.80 7.88
C ASP A 73 -14.39 8.71 6.69
N VAL A 74 -13.90 9.91 6.98
CA VAL A 74 -13.56 10.91 5.95
C VAL A 74 -12.06 10.86 5.60
N GLY A 75 -11.22 10.22 6.42
CA GLY A 75 -9.77 10.36 6.34
C GLY A 75 -9.02 9.11 5.85
N SER A 76 -9.50 7.91 6.17
CA SER A 76 -8.71 6.69 5.98
C SER A 76 -8.54 6.36 4.49
N THR A 77 -9.60 6.52 3.69
CA THR A 77 -9.59 6.25 2.25
C THR A 77 -8.61 7.17 1.52
N GLY A 78 -8.65 8.47 1.81
CA GLY A 78 -7.73 9.45 1.21
C GLY A 78 -6.28 9.13 1.53
N PHE A 79 -5.99 8.78 2.79
CA PHE A 79 -4.64 8.43 3.21
C PHE A 79 -4.14 7.12 2.58
N ARG A 80 -5.01 6.11 2.42
CA ARG A 80 -4.68 4.86 1.73
C ARG A 80 -4.33 5.10 0.26
N ILE A 81 -5.13 5.92 -0.43
CA ILE A 81 -4.85 6.31 -1.82
C ILE A 81 -3.49 7.01 -1.91
N LEU A 82 -3.21 7.92 -0.98
CA LEU A 82 -1.96 8.68 -0.97
C LEU A 82 -0.74 7.77 -0.72
N LEU A 83 -0.84 6.81 0.20
CA LEU A 83 0.20 5.82 0.46
C LEU A 83 0.42 4.87 -0.72
N MET A 84 -0.64 4.23 -1.23
CA MET A 84 -0.53 3.25 -2.32
C MET A 84 -0.12 3.94 -3.63
N GLY A 85 -0.77 5.06 -3.95
CA GLY A 85 -0.45 5.86 -5.13
C GLY A 85 0.95 6.43 -5.08
N GLY A 86 1.38 6.97 -3.93
CA GLY A 86 2.74 7.46 -3.72
C GLY A 86 3.78 6.37 -3.94
N TYR A 87 3.56 5.17 -3.39
CA TYR A 87 4.43 4.03 -3.62
C TYR A 87 4.54 3.66 -5.11
N ILE A 88 3.40 3.56 -5.81
CA ILE A 88 3.36 3.19 -7.24
C ILE A 88 4.11 4.23 -8.09
N VAL A 89 3.86 5.52 -7.86
CA VAL A 89 4.53 6.60 -8.58
C VAL A 89 6.04 6.55 -8.35
N VAL A 90 6.49 6.40 -7.10
CA VAL A 90 7.91 6.31 -6.79
C VAL A 90 8.54 5.08 -7.44
N ALA A 91 7.87 3.92 -7.42
CA ALA A 91 8.35 2.71 -8.07
C ALA A 91 8.50 2.88 -9.59
N LEU A 92 7.56 3.57 -10.24
CA LEU A 92 7.64 3.84 -11.68
C LEU A 92 8.74 4.84 -12.03
N ILE A 93 8.90 5.90 -11.22
CA ILE A 93 9.98 6.90 -11.40
C ILE A 93 11.35 6.22 -11.28
N GLU A 94 11.57 5.42 -10.24
CA GLU A 94 12.83 4.70 -10.05
C GLU A 94 13.09 3.71 -11.19
N ALA A 95 12.06 2.99 -11.66
CA ALA A 95 12.21 2.11 -12.82
C ALA A 95 12.64 2.87 -14.08
N TYR A 96 12.06 4.06 -14.31
CA TYR A 96 12.42 4.91 -15.44
C TYR A 96 13.85 5.44 -15.32
N LEU A 97 14.26 5.91 -14.14
CA LEU A 97 15.61 6.42 -13.90
C LEU A 97 16.66 5.32 -14.12
N ILE A 98 16.42 4.10 -13.63
CA ILE A 98 17.33 2.97 -13.83
C ILE A 98 17.41 2.58 -15.31
N ALA A 99 16.30 2.66 -16.06
CA ALA A 99 16.28 2.31 -17.47
C ALA A 99 17.00 3.34 -18.38
N GLN A 100 17.26 4.55 -17.89
CA GLN A 100 18.03 5.58 -18.59
C GLN A 100 19.53 5.51 -18.32
N ASP A 101 19.94 4.86 -17.23
CA ASP A 101 21.34 4.60 -16.88
C ASP A 101 21.97 3.49 -17.75
#